data_AF-A0A1A2P5T7-F1
#
_entry.id   AF-A0A1A2P5T7-F1
#
_cell.length_a   1.000
_cell.length_b   1.000
_cell.length_c   1.000
_cell.angle_alpha   90.00
_cell.angle_beta   90.00
_cell.angle_gamma   90.00
#
_symmetry.space_group_name_H-M   'P 1'
#
loop_
_entity.id
_entity.type
_entity.pdbx_description
1 polymer ?
#
loop_
_entity_poly.entity_id
_entity_poly.type
_entity_poly.pdbx_seq_one_letter_code
_entity_poly.pdbx_strand_id
1 'polypeptide(L)'
;MAAALAFAPFSAAITAPDAVQAAPCAGAGSTPGACQSCLYMVAQYHIHTQNMCYEAPAPRPVQAPPSTVQVPELPPLPPVPVEHTPLVVPPGPPSPPPTPTINPQAPGSPSVTPLVAPPKGMDAPSQAVAAAKSAPAKRINPANPPQPPMQVDDFNHQVQNVVNNHGANVDMVKVGNQDLVRPRHWDYVDYDDFHRPALYNPLTQAMTFRYSYGGGYHEAFVPAGGRIVLDVASVGPFPFTAVGDSYLASGSFYGATPPPGGWDNPPPPDYSPPARPQIYEDVSVYIPAANDTVEVGQVQVINHDAGQPAGNQDTFLLDDSTLAWGQINDSSSNAQIKVTKTQPMPGFGPTDNGSFLVALAGHQDSGPAAQPWWPMLLRFGIFAAVVGLIFWTMNRRKRSTEPTETP
;
A
#
# COMPACT_ATOMS: atom_id res chain seq x y z
N MET A 1 46.87 62.05 0.27
CA MET A 1 46.10 62.13 -0.99
C MET A 1 44.95 61.14 -0.87
N ALA A 2 43.74 61.67 -0.78
CA ALA A 2 42.48 60.93 -0.69
C ALA A 2 41.81 60.96 -2.07
N ALA A 3 41.11 59.89 -2.44
CA ALA A 3 40.12 59.92 -3.51
C ALA A 3 38.94 59.07 -3.06
N ALA A 4 37.93 59.74 -2.52
CA ALA A 4 36.61 59.17 -2.27
C ALA A 4 35.79 59.32 -3.55
N LEU A 5 35.33 58.21 -4.12
CA LEU A 5 34.38 58.20 -5.23
C LEU A 5 32.99 57.94 -4.66
N ALA A 6 32.18 59.00 -4.62
CA ALA A 6 30.77 58.95 -4.28
C ALA A 6 29.96 58.50 -5.50
N PHE A 7 29.16 57.45 -5.36
CA PHE A 7 28.15 57.07 -6.34
C PHE A 7 26.79 57.59 -5.87
N ALA A 8 26.20 58.51 -6.63
CA ALA A 8 24.84 58.99 -6.42
C ALA A 8 23.83 57.97 -7.00
N PRO A 9 22.65 57.78 -6.37
CA PRO A 9 21.60 56.93 -6.92
C PRO A 9 20.91 57.64 -8.08
N PHE A 10 20.98 57.04 -9.27
CA PHE A 10 20.15 57.44 -10.42
C PHE A 10 18.70 57.03 -10.15
N SER A 11 17.81 58.01 -10.00
CA SER A 11 16.36 57.80 -10.04
C SER A 11 15.88 58.00 -11.48
N ALA A 12 15.57 56.91 -12.17
CA ALA A 12 14.88 56.99 -13.46
C ALA A 12 13.36 57.00 -13.19
N ALA A 13 12.73 58.15 -13.39
CA ALA A 13 11.27 58.26 -13.43
C ALA A 13 10.79 57.77 -14.80
N ILE A 14 10.24 56.55 -14.85
CA ILE A 14 9.55 56.05 -16.04
C ILE A 14 8.12 56.58 -15.98
N THR A 15 7.79 57.50 -16.87
CA THR A 15 6.42 57.93 -17.16
C THR A 15 5.80 56.91 -18.11
N ALA A 16 4.87 56.11 -17.60
CA ALA A 16 4.01 55.24 -18.42
C ALA A 16 2.67 55.96 -18.70
N PRO A 17 2.14 55.85 -19.93
CA PRO A 17 0.86 56.47 -20.28
C PRO A 17 -0.30 55.77 -19.58
N ASP A 18 -1.28 56.58 -19.16
CA ASP A 18 -2.56 56.15 -18.57
C ASP A 18 -3.29 55.13 -19.45
N ALA A 19 -3.24 53.88 -19.02
CA ALA A 19 -4.35 52.94 -19.11
C ALA A 19 -4.37 52.21 -17.77
N VAL A 20 -5.30 52.59 -16.89
CA VAL A 20 -5.60 51.82 -15.67
C VAL A 20 -6.22 50.50 -16.12
N GLN A 21 -5.35 49.58 -16.52
CA GLN A 21 -5.70 48.19 -16.75
C GLN A 21 -5.86 47.60 -15.35
N ALA A 22 -7.10 47.41 -14.94
CA ALA A 22 -7.41 46.75 -13.68
C ALA A 22 -6.56 45.47 -13.58
N ALA A 23 -5.92 45.26 -12.43
CA ALA A 23 -5.07 44.10 -12.22
C ALA A 23 -5.85 42.83 -12.62
N PRO A 24 -5.27 41.93 -13.45
CA PRO A 24 -5.92 40.67 -13.75
C PRO A 24 -6.20 39.98 -12.43
N CYS A 25 -7.46 39.62 -12.18
CA CYS A 25 -7.98 39.04 -10.93
C CYS A 25 -8.39 40.03 -9.80
N ALA A 26 -8.55 41.32 -10.07
CA ALA A 26 -9.12 42.28 -9.11
C ALA A 26 -10.56 42.70 -9.50
N GLY A 27 -11.57 42.05 -8.90
CA GLY A 27 -12.98 42.40 -9.07
C GLY A 27 -13.82 41.95 -7.86
N ALA A 28 -15.00 42.56 -7.67
CA ALA A 28 -15.92 42.15 -6.61
C ALA A 28 -16.41 40.71 -6.88
N GLY A 29 -16.06 39.77 -5.99
CA GLY A 29 -16.45 38.36 -6.10
C GLY A 29 -15.38 37.41 -6.68
N SER A 30 -14.21 37.90 -7.10
CA SER A 30 -13.10 37.05 -7.55
C SER A 30 -12.19 36.67 -6.38
N THR A 31 -11.86 35.39 -6.22
CA THR A 31 -10.78 34.94 -5.32
C THR A 31 -9.44 34.99 -6.08
N PRO A 32 -8.48 35.84 -5.65
CA PRO A 32 -7.23 36.03 -6.41
C PRO A 32 -6.46 34.73 -6.65
N GLY A 33 -6.47 33.81 -5.68
CA GLY A 33 -5.80 32.50 -5.80
C GLY A 33 -6.41 31.57 -6.86
N ALA A 34 -7.73 31.58 -7.05
CA ALA A 34 -8.38 30.73 -8.06
C ALA A 34 -8.11 31.24 -9.48
N CYS A 35 -8.15 32.56 -9.66
CA CYS A 35 -7.84 33.18 -10.95
C CYS A 35 -6.36 32.98 -11.33
N GLN A 36 -5.44 33.12 -10.36
CA GLN A 36 -4.01 32.89 -10.61
C GLN A 36 -3.70 31.41 -10.91
N SER A 37 -4.40 30.47 -10.28
CA SER A 37 -4.30 29.04 -10.59
C SER A 37 -4.86 28.71 -11.98
N CYS A 38 -5.99 29.31 -12.38
CA CYS A 38 -6.56 29.19 -13.72
C CYS A 38 -5.59 29.70 -14.80
N LEU A 39 -4.97 30.87 -14.59
CA LEU A 39 -3.99 31.44 -15.52
C LEU A 39 -2.73 30.59 -15.63
N TYR A 40 -2.27 29.99 -14.53
CA TYR A 40 -1.15 29.05 -14.55
C TYR A 40 -1.43 27.81 -15.40
N MET A 41 -2.62 27.20 -15.25
CA MET A 41 -3.01 26.05 -16.06
C MET A 41 -3.17 26.42 -17.54
N VAL A 42 -3.76 27.58 -17.85
CA VAL A 42 -3.89 28.04 -19.24
C VAL A 42 -2.52 28.27 -19.89
N ALA A 43 -1.54 28.79 -19.14
CA ALA A 43 -0.18 28.99 -19.62
C ALA A 43 0.57 27.67 -19.83
N GLN A 44 0.38 26.68 -18.95
CA GLN A 44 1.08 25.39 -19.00
C GLN A 44 0.51 24.42 -20.05
N TYR A 45 -0.80 24.49 -20.33
CA TYR A 45 -1.48 23.56 -21.23
C TYR A 45 -1.94 24.18 -22.56
N HIS A 46 -1.53 25.43 -22.86
CA HIS A 46 -1.86 26.15 -24.10
C HIS A 46 -3.36 26.15 -24.46
N ILE A 47 -4.22 26.27 -23.46
CA ILE A 47 -5.67 26.27 -23.66
C ILE A 47 -6.09 27.65 -24.19
N HIS A 48 -6.63 27.73 -25.41
CA HIS A 48 -6.88 28.99 -26.14
C HIS A 48 -8.00 29.91 -25.60
N THR A 49 -8.43 29.76 -24.34
CA THR A 49 -9.56 30.50 -23.76
C THR A 49 -9.21 31.14 -22.41
N GLN A 50 -8.31 32.12 -22.44
CA GLN A 50 -7.91 32.92 -21.26
C GLN A 50 -9.08 33.68 -20.62
N ASN A 51 -10.09 34.07 -21.41
CA ASN A 51 -11.21 34.89 -20.93
C ASN A 51 -12.05 34.22 -19.83
N MET A 52 -12.08 32.89 -19.78
CA MET A 52 -12.84 32.15 -18.76
C MET A 52 -12.28 32.30 -17.34
N CYS A 53 -11.00 32.67 -17.18
CA CYS A 53 -10.40 32.89 -15.87
C CYS A 53 -10.80 34.25 -15.25
N TYR A 54 -11.42 35.14 -16.03
CA TYR A 54 -11.75 36.51 -15.60
C TYR A 54 -13.26 36.75 -15.42
N GLU A 55 -14.12 35.81 -15.81
CA GLU A 55 -15.57 35.97 -15.71
C GLU A 55 -16.12 35.49 -14.35
N ALA A 56 -17.08 36.26 -13.80
CA ALA A 56 -17.79 35.85 -12.60
C ALA A 56 -18.71 34.65 -12.90
N PRO A 57 -18.88 33.69 -11.97
CA PRO A 57 -19.78 32.55 -12.17
C PRO A 57 -21.20 33.03 -12.47
N ALA A 58 -21.85 32.45 -13.48
CA ALA A 58 -23.25 32.75 -13.79
C ALA A 58 -24.14 32.49 -12.55
N PRO A 59 -25.08 33.39 -12.21
CA PRO A 59 -25.96 33.19 -11.06
C PRO A 59 -26.78 31.92 -11.25
N ARG A 60 -26.79 31.09 -10.21
CA ARG A 60 -27.49 29.80 -10.18
C ARG A 60 -29.02 30.04 -10.30
N PRO A 61 -29.77 29.26 -11.09
CA PRO A 61 -31.22 29.37 -11.16
C PRO A 61 -31.84 29.13 -9.78
N VAL A 62 -32.82 29.97 -9.40
CA VAL A 62 -33.57 29.85 -8.16
C VAL A 62 -34.35 28.54 -8.17
N GLN A 63 -34.09 27.68 -7.18
CA GLN A 63 -34.83 26.44 -6.95
C GLN A 63 -36.29 26.77 -6.63
N ALA A 64 -37.23 26.19 -7.39
CA ALA A 64 -38.65 26.33 -7.10
C ALA A 64 -39.02 25.63 -5.77
N PRO A 65 -40.00 26.13 -5.01
CA PRO A 65 -40.41 25.51 -3.75
C PRO A 65 -41.03 24.13 -3.99
N PRO A 66 -40.90 23.19 -3.03
CA PRO A 66 -41.49 21.86 -3.15
C PRO A 66 -43.02 21.94 -3.13
N SER A 67 -43.66 21.28 -4.10
CA SER A 67 -45.11 21.09 -4.13
C SER A 67 -45.52 20.09 -3.05
N THR A 68 -46.43 20.51 -2.17
CA THR A 68 -47.07 19.67 -1.17
C THR A 68 -48.16 18.85 -1.84
N VAL A 69 -47.91 17.55 -2.04
CA VAL A 69 -48.95 16.60 -2.44
C VAL A 69 -49.67 16.17 -1.16
N GLN A 70 -50.94 16.54 -1.02
CA GLN A 70 -51.80 16.05 0.06
C GLN A 70 -52.14 14.57 -0.19
N VAL A 71 -51.74 13.71 0.74
CA VAL A 71 -52.15 12.29 0.78
C VAL A 71 -53.51 12.22 1.51
N PRO A 72 -54.54 11.58 0.94
CA PRO A 72 -55.83 11.42 1.61
C PRO A 72 -55.70 10.54 2.87
N GLU A 73 -56.25 11.02 3.98
CA GLU A 73 -56.30 10.30 5.26
C GLU A 73 -57.36 9.20 5.22
N LEU A 74 -56.93 7.94 5.37
CA LEU A 74 -57.81 6.77 5.49
C LEU A 74 -58.31 6.64 6.95
N PRO A 75 -59.56 6.22 7.17
CA PRO A 75 -60.14 6.12 8.51
C PRO A 75 -59.48 5.01 9.36
N PRO A 76 -59.47 5.15 10.70
CA PRO A 76 -58.78 4.22 11.58
C PRO A 76 -59.50 2.86 11.67
N LEU A 77 -58.74 1.78 11.46
CA LEU A 77 -59.19 0.40 11.69
C LEU A 77 -59.15 0.07 13.19
N PRO A 78 -60.03 -0.82 13.68
CA PRO A 78 -60.12 -1.19 15.09
C PRO A 78 -58.88 -1.98 15.58
N PRO A 79 -58.55 -1.92 16.88
CA PRO A 79 -57.36 -2.58 17.42
C PRO A 79 -57.52 -4.10 17.46
N VAL A 80 -56.55 -4.80 16.87
CA VAL A 80 -56.44 -6.27 16.91
C VAL A 80 -55.65 -6.68 18.17
N PRO A 81 -56.03 -7.77 18.89
CA PRO A 81 -55.31 -8.23 20.07
C PRO A 81 -53.87 -8.67 19.76
N VAL A 82 -52.95 -8.40 20.69
CA VAL A 82 -51.54 -8.77 20.60
C VAL A 82 -51.40 -10.30 20.69
N GLU A 83 -51.11 -10.94 19.56
CA GLU A 83 -50.71 -12.34 19.50
C GLU A 83 -49.19 -12.39 19.32
N HIS A 84 -48.49 -13.04 20.27
CA HIS A 84 -47.04 -13.19 20.25
C HIS A 84 -46.61 -14.08 19.09
N THR A 85 -46.05 -13.48 18.03
CA THR A 85 -45.34 -14.23 16.99
C THR A 85 -43.94 -14.60 17.46
N PRO A 86 -43.50 -15.86 17.29
CA PRO A 86 -42.13 -16.27 17.62
C PRO A 86 -41.12 -15.54 16.73
N LEU A 87 -39.98 -15.16 17.33
CA LEU A 87 -38.86 -14.48 16.67
C LEU A 87 -38.45 -15.25 15.40
N VAL A 88 -38.77 -14.70 14.23
CA VAL A 88 -38.16 -15.14 12.97
C VAL A 88 -36.76 -14.52 12.93
N VAL A 89 -35.75 -15.35 13.14
CA VAL A 89 -34.34 -15.00 12.88
C VAL A 89 -34.24 -14.64 11.38
N PRO A 90 -33.84 -13.41 11.02
CA PRO A 90 -33.62 -13.07 9.63
C PRO A 90 -32.54 -14.00 9.05
N PRO A 91 -32.72 -14.55 7.83
CA PRO A 91 -31.63 -15.24 7.17
C PRO A 91 -30.42 -14.30 7.10
N GLY A 92 -29.26 -14.81 7.50
CA GLY A 92 -28.00 -14.04 7.49
C GLY A 92 -27.71 -13.44 6.11
N PRO A 93 -26.88 -12.39 6.04
CA PRO A 93 -26.52 -11.77 4.79
C PRO A 93 -26.00 -12.82 3.80
N PRO A 94 -26.36 -12.74 2.50
CA PRO A 94 -25.92 -13.70 1.51
C PRO A 94 -24.40 -13.77 1.48
N SER A 95 -23.86 -14.99 1.50
CA SER A 95 -22.43 -15.22 1.35
C SER A 95 -21.94 -14.54 0.06
N PRO A 96 -20.80 -13.81 0.09
CA PRO A 96 -20.22 -13.26 -1.13
C PRO A 96 -19.99 -14.41 -2.14
N PRO A 97 -20.08 -14.13 -3.45
CA PRO A 97 -19.79 -15.14 -4.47
C PRO A 97 -18.41 -15.73 -4.21
N PRO A 98 -18.23 -17.06 -4.39
CA PRO A 98 -16.93 -17.68 -4.15
C PRO A 98 -15.89 -17.04 -5.07
N THR A 99 -14.82 -16.50 -4.48
CA THR A 99 -13.61 -16.17 -5.23
C THR A 99 -13.13 -17.42 -5.96
N PRO A 100 -12.79 -17.33 -7.25
CA PRO A 100 -12.40 -18.50 -8.01
C PRO A 100 -11.12 -19.12 -7.43
N THR A 101 -11.04 -20.45 -7.47
CA THR A 101 -9.97 -21.21 -6.83
C THR A 101 -8.90 -21.58 -7.83
N ILE A 102 -7.62 -21.37 -7.50
CA ILE A 102 -6.51 -21.80 -8.36
C ILE A 102 -6.38 -23.33 -8.24
N ASN A 103 -6.41 -24.00 -9.39
CA ASN A 103 -6.30 -25.45 -9.46
C ASN A 103 -4.89 -25.93 -9.03
N PRO A 104 -4.76 -27.13 -8.46
CA PRO A 104 -3.46 -27.76 -8.27
C PRO A 104 -2.73 -27.93 -9.60
N GLN A 105 -1.40 -27.93 -9.56
CA GLN A 105 -0.59 -28.18 -10.74
C GLN A 105 -0.84 -29.60 -11.28
N ALA A 106 -0.88 -29.74 -12.61
CA ALA A 106 -1.10 -31.02 -13.26
C ALA A 106 0.05 -32.01 -12.95
N PRO A 107 -0.25 -33.31 -12.71
CA PRO A 107 0.78 -34.31 -12.49
C PRO A 107 1.73 -34.43 -13.70
N GLY A 108 3.04 -34.26 -13.48
CA GLY A 108 4.07 -34.43 -14.51
C GLY A 108 4.51 -33.14 -15.23
N SER A 109 4.06 -31.97 -14.78
CA SER A 109 4.60 -30.69 -15.25
C SER A 109 6.10 -30.56 -14.95
N PRO A 110 6.94 -30.10 -15.91
CA PRO A 110 8.37 -29.95 -15.70
C PRO A 110 8.67 -28.97 -14.56
N SER A 111 9.52 -29.40 -13.62
CA SER A 111 9.82 -28.71 -12.35
C SER A 111 10.95 -27.67 -12.46
N VAL A 112 11.30 -27.21 -13.67
CA VAL A 112 12.38 -26.24 -13.89
C VAL A 112 11.79 -24.98 -14.52
N THR A 113 10.90 -24.35 -13.77
CA THR A 113 10.33 -23.05 -14.11
C THR A 113 11.16 -21.97 -13.40
N PRO A 114 11.58 -20.90 -14.08
CA PRO A 114 12.25 -19.78 -13.42
C PRO A 114 11.35 -19.20 -12.31
N LEU A 115 11.88 -19.12 -11.09
CA LEU A 115 11.19 -18.58 -9.93
C LEU A 115 11.34 -17.06 -9.86
N VAL A 116 10.21 -16.35 -9.80
CA VAL A 116 10.15 -14.94 -9.42
C VAL A 116 10.61 -14.82 -7.98
N ALA A 117 11.72 -14.10 -7.75
CA ALA A 117 12.14 -13.83 -6.38
C ALA A 117 11.03 -13.06 -5.65
N PRO A 118 10.71 -13.39 -4.37
CA PRO A 118 9.79 -12.61 -3.57
C PRO A 118 10.45 -11.29 -3.11
N PRO A 119 9.69 -10.19 -2.98
CA PRO A 119 10.22 -8.88 -2.58
C PRO A 119 10.89 -8.96 -1.23
N LYS A 120 11.98 -8.21 -1.06
CA LYS A 120 12.66 -8.13 0.23
C LYS A 120 11.76 -7.40 1.23
N GLY A 121 11.63 -7.93 2.44
CA GLY A 121 10.98 -7.27 3.57
C GLY A 121 11.61 -5.92 3.91
N MET A 122 10.81 -5.03 4.46
CA MET A 122 11.26 -3.72 4.89
C MET A 122 11.99 -3.83 6.23
N ASP A 123 13.28 -3.48 6.26
CA ASP A 123 14.10 -3.58 7.47
C ASP A 123 13.73 -2.50 8.50
N ALA A 124 13.45 -2.88 9.76
CA ALA A 124 13.34 -1.95 10.89
C ALA A 124 13.89 -2.56 12.20
N PRO A 125 14.38 -1.74 13.15
CA PRO A 125 14.85 -2.24 14.44
C PRO A 125 13.73 -2.93 15.23
N SER A 126 14.01 -4.10 15.81
CA SER A 126 13.01 -4.88 16.57
C SER A 126 12.35 -4.09 17.71
N GLN A 127 13.11 -3.22 18.38
CA GLN A 127 12.57 -2.32 19.41
C GLN A 127 11.58 -1.29 18.83
N ALA A 128 11.87 -0.74 17.65
CA ALA A 128 10.98 0.20 16.99
C ALA A 128 9.70 -0.49 16.49
N VAL A 129 9.83 -1.73 16.02
CA VAL A 129 8.69 -2.61 15.67
C VAL A 129 7.78 -2.83 16.87
N ALA A 130 8.32 -3.24 18.02
CA ALA A 130 7.53 -3.43 19.23
C ALA A 130 6.87 -2.12 19.73
N ALA A 131 7.59 -0.99 19.64
CA ALA A 131 7.07 0.31 20.04
C ALA A 131 5.92 0.79 19.13
N ALA A 132 6.10 0.73 17.80
CA ALA A 132 5.06 1.13 16.85
C ALA A 132 3.83 0.22 16.94
N LYS A 133 4.05 -1.09 17.11
CA LYS A 133 2.97 -2.07 17.29
C LYS A 133 2.11 -1.79 18.53
N SER A 134 2.73 -1.32 19.61
CA SER A 134 2.05 -0.98 20.87
C SER A 134 1.59 0.49 20.95
N ALA A 135 1.85 1.30 19.92
CA ALA A 135 1.44 2.69 19.90
C ALA A 135 -0.10 2.85 19.94
N PRO A 136 -0.62 3.94 20.53
CA PRO A 136 -2.04 4.24 20.49
C PRO A 136 -2.54 4.31 19.05
N ALA A 137 -3.60 3.55 18.75
CA ALA A 137 -4.18 3.52 17.42
C ALA A 137 -5.22 4.62 17.21
N LYS A 138 -5.12 5.31 16.07
CA LYS A 138 -6.20 6.16 15.56
C LYS A 138 -7.11 5.35 14.63
N ARG A 139 -8.43 5.36 14.89
CA ARG A 139 -9.42 4.78 13.97
C ARG A 139 -9.56 5.66 12.72
N ILE A 140 -9.59 5.03 11.56
CA ILE A 140 -9.67 5.69 10.26
C ILE A 140 -10.79 5.04 9.44
N ASN A 141 -11.67 5.87 8.88
CA ASN A 141 -12.60 5.41 7.84
C ASN A 141 -11.83 5.26 6.52
N PRO A 142 -11.73 4.05 5.95
CA PRO A 142 -10.94 3.83 4.74
C PRO A 142 -11.52 4.48 3.47
N ALA A 143 -12.83 4.77 3.44
CA ALA A 143 -13.46 5.50 2.33
C ALA A 143 -13.23 7.02 2.40
N ASN A 144 -12.85 7.53 3.57
CA ASN A 144 -12.61 8.96 3.77
C ASN A 144 -11.52 9.18 4.84
N PRO A 145 -10.26 8.81 4.52
CA PRO A 145 -9.18 8.99 5.45
C PRO A 145 -8.90 10.48 5.68
N PRO A 146 -8.55 10.90 6.91
CA PRO A 146 -8.13 12.27 7.18
C PRO A 146 -6.91 12.63 6.35
N GLN A 147 -6.89 13.87 5.85
CA GLN A 147 -5.70 14.41 5.18
C GLN A 147 -4.50 14.42 6.12
N PRO A 148 -3.28 14.22 5.58
CA PRO A 148 -2.06 14.31 6.39
C PRO A 148 -1.91 15.72 6.98
N PRO A 149 -1.34 15.86 8.19
CA PRO A 149 -1.20 17.16 8.86
C PRO A 149 -0.40 18.21 8.07
N MET A 150 0.49 17.74 7.20
CA MET A 150 1.26 18.56 6.27
C MET A 150 1.29 17.84 4.92
N GLN A 151 0.39 18.22 4.02
CA GLN A 151 0.43 17.73 2.63
C GLN A 151 1.42 18.61 1.85
N VAL A 152 2.72 18.30 1.98
CA VAL A 152 3.77 19.04 1.27
C VAL A 152 3.78 18.66 -0.21
N ASP A 153 3.49 17.40 -0.52
CA ASP A 153 3.46 16.84 -1.86
C ASP A 153 2.30 15.85 -2.03
N ASP A 154 1.73 15.74 -3.24
CA ASP A 154 0.80 14.65 -3.55
C ASP A 154 1.53 13.29 -3.63
N PHE A 155 0.80 12.20 -3.46
CA PHE A 155 1.39 10.85 -3.43
C PHE A 155 2.17 10.50 -4.70
N ASN A 156 1.75 10.97 -5.87
CA ASN A 156 2.45 10.67 -7.11
C ASN A 156 3.82 11.35 -7.14
N HIS A 157 3.88 12.61 -6.70
CA HIS A 157 5.12 13.34 -6.54
C HIS A 157 6.03 12.70 -5.49
N GLN A 158 5.47 12.21 -4.37
CA GLN A 158 6.24 11.49 -3.35
C GLN A 158 6.89 10.22 -3.93
N VAL A 159 6.15 9.38 -4.66
CA VAL A 159 6.73 8.17 -5.26
C VAL A 159 7.83 8.54 -6.28
N GLN A 160 7.59 9.52 -7.14
CA GLN A 160 8.59 9.98 -8.09
C GLN A 160 9.85 10.52 -7.40
N ASN A 161 9.69 11.27 -6.31
CA ASN A 161 10.81 11.80 -5.52
C ASN A 161 11.64 10.67 -4.90
N VAL A 162 11.00 9.66 -4.31
CA VAL A 162 11.69 8.50 -3.75
C VAL A 162 12.46 7.74 -4.82
N VAL A 163 11.81 7.45 -5.95
CA VAL A 163 12.43 6.73 -7.08
C VAL A 163 13.62 7.49 -7.66
N ASN A 164 13.49 8.81 -7.85
CA ASN A 164 14.52 9.62 -8.48
C ASN A 164 15.68 9.98 -7.52
N ASN A 165 15.36 10.38 -6.28
CA ASN A 165 16.36 10.93 -5.35
C ASN A 165 16.90 9.87 -4.38
N HIS A 166 16.12 8.82 -4.12
CA HIS A 166 16.46 7.75 -3.19
C HIS A 166 16.48 6.39 -3.86
N GLY A 167 16.70 6.34 -5.19
CA GLY A 167 16.72 5.09 -5.96
C GLY A 167 17.74 4.06 -5.47
N ALA A 168 18.80 4.45 -4.75
CA ALA A 168 19.73 3.53 -4.10
C ALA A 168 19.15 2.80 -2.86
N ASN A 169 18.08 3.33 -2.27
CA ASN A 169 17.36 2.73 -1.13
C ASN A 169 16.13 1.93 -1.57
N VAL A 170 15.85 1.92 -2.88
CA VAL A 170 14.73 1.23 -3.50
C VAL A 170 15.28 0.10 -4.37
N ASP A 171 14.60 -1.03 -4.40
CA ASP A 171 15.07 -2.16 -5.19
C ASP A 171 14.72 -1.91 -6.67
N MET A 172 15.73 -1.88 -7.54
CA MET A 172 15.58 -1.60 -8.97
C MET A 172 15.83 -2.88 -9.78
N VAL A 173 14.93 -3.17 -10.72
CA VAL A 173 14.98 -4.35 -11.59
C VAL A 173 15.14 -3.90 -13.03
N LYS A 174 16.17 -4.39 -13.71
CA LYS A 174 16.39 -4.03 -15.12
C LYS A 174 15.53 -4.88 -16.04
N VAL A 175 14.69 -4.24 -16.86
CA VAL A 175 13.85 -4.87 -17.89
C VAL A 175 14.18 -4.25 -19.24
N GLY A 176 14.99 -4.95 -20.04
CA GLY A 176 15.52 -4.40 -21.28
C GLY A 176 16.37 -3.14 -21.04
N ASN A 177 15.93 -2.00 -21.57
CA ASN A 177 16.58 -0.69 -21.38
C ASN A 177 15.90 0.17 -20.30
N GLN A 178 14.99 -0.39 -19.51
CA GLN A 178 14.26 0.32 -18.46
C GLN A 178 14.63 -0.24 -17.09
N ASP A 179 14.78 0.65 -16.10
CA ASP A 179 14.86 0.28 -14.70
C ASP A 179 13.42 0.35 -14.13
N LEU A 180 12.87 -0.79 -13.74
CA LEU A 180 11.58 -0.90 -13.08
C LEU A 180 11.76 -0.94 -11.57
N VAL A 181 10.89 -0.23 -10.89
CA VAL A 181 10.91 -0.12 -9.44
C VAL A 181 10.21 -1.32 -8.84
N ARG A 182 10.91 -2.02 -7.95
CA ARG A 182 10.35 -3.12 -7.15
C ARG A 182 10.20 -2.64 -5.71
N PRO A 183 8.96 -2.43 -5.22
CA PRO A 183 8.76 -2.05 -3.83
C PRO A 183 9.20 -3.15 -2.87
N ARG A 184 9.67 -2.77 -1.68
CA ARG A 184 9.89 -3.72 -0.59
C ARG A 184 8.58 -4.21 -0.01
N HIS A 185 8.59 -5.38 0.59
CA HIS A 185 7.42 -5.90 1.28
C HIS A 185 7.21 -5.19 2.63
N TRP A 186 5.97 -4.79 2.93
CA TRP A 186 5.58 -4.17 4.18
C TRP A 186 5.06 -5.21 5.16
N ASP A 187 5.91 -5.63 6.10
CA ASP A 187 5.57 -6.62 7.13
C ASP A 187 4.71 -6.08 8.28
N TYR A 188 4.52 -4.76 8.35
CA TYR A 188 4.01 -4.08 9.56
C TYR A 188 2.50 -3.88 9.53
N VAL A 189 1.79 -5.01 9.46
CA VAL A 189 0.33 -5.12 9.54
C VAL A 189 -0.02 -6.06 10.70
N ASP A 190 -0.94 -5.63 11.56
CA ASP A 190 -1.55 -6.48 12.58
C ASP A 190 -3.08 -6.34 12.53
N TYR A 191 -3.78 -7.00 13.44
CA TYR A 191 -5.22 -6.97 13.54
C TYR A 191 -5.63 -6.71 14.98
N ASP A 192 -6.69 -5.91 15.18
CA ASP A 192 -7.27 -5.76 16.51
C ASP A 192 -8.20 -6.93 16.85
N ASP A 193 -8.85 -6.89 18.02
CA ASP A 193 -9.72 -7.98 18.48
C ASP A 193 -10.92 -8.21 17.52
N PHE A 194 -11.34 -7.17 16.79
CA PHE A 194 -12.36 -7.25 15.74
C PHE A 194 -11.81 -7.66 14.38
N HIS A 195 -10.54 -8.03 14.31
CA HIS A 195 -9.86 -8.35 13.06
C HIS A 195 -9.87 -7.19 12.06
N ARG A 196 -9.95 -5.95 12.56
CA ARG A 196 -9.74 -4.76 11.73
C ARG A 196 -8.24 -4.60 11.49
N PRO A 197 -7.82 -4.33 10.25
CA PRO A 197 -6.42 -4.19 9.93
C PRO A 197 -5.83 -2.95 10.60
N ALA A 198 -4.68 -3.16 11.23
CA ALA A 198 -3.90 -2.16 11.94
C ALA A 198 -2.54 -1.98 11.27
N LEU A 199 -2.34 -0.84 10.61
CA LEU A 199 -1.06 -0.49 10.01
C LEU A 199 -0.23 0.24 11.07
N TYR A 200 1.00 -0.22 11.32
CA TYR A 200 1.92 0.42 12.25
C TYR A 200 3.25 0.70 11.57
N ASN A 201 3.87 1.84 11.87
CA ASN A 201 5.05 2.32 11.16
C ASN A 201 6.26 2.35 12.10
N PRO A 202 7.18 1.38 12.02
CA PRO A 202 8.38 1.35 12.86
C PRO A 202 9.52 2.25 12.37
N LEU A 203 9.34 2.92 11.23
CA LEU A 203 10.35 3.79 10.65
C LEU A 203 10.39 5.15 11.34
N THR A 204 11.47 5.89 11.08
CA THR A 204 11.69 7.25 11.60
C THR A 204 11.02 8.34 10.76
N GLN A 205 10.43 7.99 9.63
CA GLN A 205 9.68 8.89 8.76
C GLN A 205 8.21 8.46 8.67
N ALA A 206 7.33 9.40 8.36
CA ALA A 206 5.93 9.07 8.11
C ALA A 206 5.77 8.33 6.78
N MET A 207 4.70 7.54 6.68
CA MET A 207 4.36 6.76 5.48
C MET A 207 2.92 7.05 5.07
N THR A 208 2.70 7.20 3.77
CA THR A 208 1.38 7.32 3.13
C THR A 208 1.07 6.04 2.38
N PHE A 209 -0.07 5.43 2.67
CA PHE A 209 -0.52 4.16 2.11
C PHE A 209 -1.66 4.41 1.12
N ARG A 210 -1.46 4.13 -0.16
CA ARG A 210 -2.51 4.17 -1.18
C ARG A 210 -3.08 2.78 -1.41
N TYR A 211 -4.39 2.64 -1.30
CA TYR A 211 -5.14 1.40 -1.55
C TYR A 211 -6.44 1.71 -2.29
N SER A 212 -7.07 0.68 -2.88
CA SER A 212 -8.41 0.83 -3.44
C SER A 212 -9.48 0.39 -2.45
N TYR A 213 -10.51 1.22 -2.28
CA TYR A 213 -11.66 0.92 -1.44
C TYR A 213 -12.89 1.61 -2.02
N GLY A 214 -14.06 0.97 -2.00
CA GLY A 214 -15.30 1.57 -2.51
C GLY A 214 -15.27 2.01 -3.98
N GLY A 215 -14.41 1.40 -4.82
CA GLY A 215 -14.26 1.76 -6.23
C GLY A 215 -13.35 2.95 -6.51
N GLY A 216 -12.74 3.55 -5.49
CA GLY A 216 -11.77 4.64 -5.61
C GLY A 216 -10.41 4.30 -5.01
N TYR A 217 -9.42 5.17 -5.23
CA TYR A 217 -8.14 5.14 -4.51
C TYR A 217 -8.19 6.09 -3.32
N HIS A 218 -7.68 5.62 -2.18
CA HIS A 218 -7.64 6.36 -0.93
C HIS A 218 -6.24 6.30 -0.33
N GLU A 219 -5.90 7.31 0.46
CA GLU A 219 -4.57 7.48 1.04
C GLU A 219 -4.68 7.60 2.56
N ALA A 220 -4.10 6.65 3.29
CA ALA A 220 -4.01 6.70 4.75
C ALA A 220 -2.61 7.09 5.21
N PHE A 221 -2.52 8.05 6.11
CA PHE A 221 -1.27 8.51 6.68
C PHE A 221 -0.97 7.81 8.01
N VAL A 222 0.25 7.26 8.15
CA VAL A 222 0.74 6.66 9.39
C VAL A 222 2.02 7.39 9.83
N PRO A 223 1.99 8.11 10.97
CA PRO A 223 3.16 8.85 11.43
C PRO A 223 4.30 7.89 11.83
N ALA A 224 5.54 8.40 11.86
CA ALA A 224 6.70 7.66 12.36
C ALA A 224 6.45 7.14 13.78
N GLY A 225 6.73 5.85 14.02
CA GLY A 225 6.45 5.18 15.29
C GLY A 225 4.96 5.03 15.64
N GLY A 226 4.05 5.37 14.71
CA GLY A 226 2.61 5.42 14.94
C GLY A 226 1.87 4.17 14.50
N ARG A 227 0.57 4.16 14.81
CA ARG A 227 -0.37 3.10 14.46
C ARG A 227 -1.74 3.66 14.10
N ILE A 228 -2.37 3.09 13.08
CA ILE A 228 -3.77 3.34 12.73
C ILE A 228 -4.54 2.01 12.68
N VAL A 229 -5.86 2.08 12.84
CA VAL A 229 -6.78 0.96 12.59
C VAL A 229 -7.77 1.40 11.53
N LEU A 230 -7.90 0.64 10.45
CA LEU A 230 -8.81 0.93 9.37
C LEU A 230 -10.14 0.22 9.61
N ASP A 231 -11.25 0.96 9.63
CA ASP A 231 -12.61 0.41 9.74
C ASP A 231 -13.09 -0.13 8.37
N VAL A 232 -12.36 -1.12 7.83
CA VAL A 232 -12.63 -1.76 6.53
C VAL A 232 -13.84 -2.66 6.66
N ALA A 233 -14.96 -2.24 6.07
CA ALA A 233 -16.26 -2.90 6.22
C ALA A 233 -16.59 -3.97 5.16
N SER A 234 -15.58 -4.52 4.51
CA SER A 234 -15.74 -5.55 3.47
C SER A 234 -14.67 -6.62 3.61
N VAL A 235 -15.07 -7.87 3.40
CA VAL A 235 -14.17 -9.02 3.46
C VAL A 235 -13.36 -9.11 2.17
N GLY A 236 -12.03 -9.24 2.31
CA GLY A 236 -11.15 -9.48 1.18
C GLY A 236 -9.75 -8.90 1.37
N PRO A 237 -8.81 -9.25 0.49
CA PRO A 237 -7.49 -8.64 0.41
C PRO A 237 -7.55 -7.23 -0.21
N PHE A 238 -6.81 -6.30 0.39
CA PHE A 238 -6.65 -4.92 -0.08
C PHE A 238 -5.17 -4.63 -0.27
N PRO A 239 -4.67 -4.76 -1.51
CA PRO A 239 -3.32 -4.38 -1.86
C PRO A 239 -3.09 -2.88 -1.69
N PHE A 240 -1.89 -2.49 -1.29
CA PHE A 240 -1.49 -1.10 -1.15
C PHE A 240 -0.07 -0.85 -1.63
N THR A 241 0.21 0.40 -1.98
CA THR A 241 1.57 0.96 -2.10
C THR A 241 1.78 1.95 -0.96
N ALA A 242 2.91 1.85 -0.25
CA ALA A 242 3.30 2.75 0.82
C ALA A 242 4.54 3.57 0.43
N VAL A 243 4.50 4.87 0.66
CA VAL A 243 5.60 5.78 0.34
C VAL A 243 5.89 6.72 1.51
N GLY A 244 7.17 6.98 1.76
CA GLY A 244 7.63 8.10 2.58
C GLY A 244 8.94 8.63 2.02
N ASP A 245 9.56 9.64 2.62
CA ASP A 245 10.66 10.41 2.02
C ASP A 245 11.78 9.58 1.36
N SER A 246 12.20 8.46 1.95
CA SER A 246 13.26 7.59 1.40
C SER A 246 12.85 6.13 1.14
N TYR A 247 11.57 5.77 1.33
CA TYR A 247 11.14 4.38 1.30
C TYR A 247 9.91 4.19 0.41
N LEU A 248 9.91 3.06 -0.29
CA LEU A 248 8.80 2.59 -1.08
C LEU A 248 8.53 1.13 -0.74
N ALA A 249 7.28 0.82 -0.41
CA ALA A 249 6.84 -0.51 -0.03
C ALA A 249 5.51 -0.87 -0.67
N SER A 250 5.18 -2.15 -0.62
CA SER A 250 3.89 -2.71 -0.99
C SER A 250 3.52 -3.82 -0.02
N GLY A 251 2.23 -4.08 0.09
CA GLY A 251 1.71 -5.19 0.87
C GLY A 251 0.21 -5.29 0.68
N SER A 252 -0.44 -6.09 1.50
CA SER A 252 -1.88 -6.10 1.62
C SER A 252 -2.34 -6.15 3.07
N PHE A 253 -3.59 -5.75 3.27
CA PHE A 253 -4.31 -6.02 4.51
C PHE A 253 -5.63 -6.70 4.20
N TYR A 254 -6.19 -7.39 5.19
CA TYR A 254 -7.46 -8.08 5.05
C TYR A 254 -8.57 -7.31 5.76
N GLY A 255 -9.62 -6.98 5.01
CA GLY A 255 -10.81 -6.43 5.62
C GLY A 255 -11.62 -7.51 6.33
N ALA A 256 -12.33 -7.11 7.37
CA ALA A 256 -13.24 -7.97 8.12
C ALA A 256 -14.66 -7.43 8.04
N THR A 257 -15.64 -8.17 8.57
CA THR A 257 -16.97 -7.60 8.81
C THR A 257 -16.93 -6.92 10.18
N PRO A 258 -16.95 -5.59 10.27
CA PRO A 258 -16.92 -4.91 11.55
C PRO A 258 -18.24 -5.19 12.27
N PRO A 259 -18.25 -5.19 13.61
CA PRO A 259 -19.50 -5.10 14.35
C PRO A 259 -20.30 -3.88 13.88
N PRO A 260 -21.64 -3.89 14.03
CA PRO A 260 -22.47 -2.72 13.75
C PRO A 260 -21.88 -1.45 14.38
N GLY A 261 -21.82 -0.37 13.59
CA GLY A 261 -20.94 0.79 13.84
C GLY A 261 -21.04 1.40 15.25
N GLY A 262 -19.87 1.71 15.83
CA GLY A 262 -19.73 2.38 17.13
C GLY A 262 -19.55 1.41 18.31
N TRP A 263 -19.34 0.12 18.04
CA TRP A 263 -19.11 -0.87 19.09
C TRP A 263 -17.67 -0.76 19.61
N ASP A 264 -17.53 -0.21 20.82
CA ASP A 264 -16.25 -0.04 21.53
C ASP A 264 -16.05 -1.08 22.65
N ASN A 265 -16.99 -2.01 22.82
CA ASN A 265 -16.86 -3.15 23.75
C ASN A 265 -15.96 -4.24 23.14
N PRO A 266 -15.37 -5.15 23.94
CA PRO A 266 -14.66 -6.32 23.42
C PRO A 266 -15.59 -7.20 22.55
N PRO A 267 -15.09 -7.89 21.51
CA PRO A 267 -15.88 -8.80 20.67
C PRO A 267 -16.80 -9.70 21.50
N PRO A 268 -18.08 -9.88 21.09
CA PRO A 268 -18.94 -10.79 21.82
C PRO A 268 -18.36 -12.22 21.73
N PRO A 269 -18.61 -13.09 22.72
CA PRO A 269 -17.97 -14.42 22.77
C PRO A 269 -18.24 -15.32 21.56
N ASP A 270 -19.30 -15.03 20.80
CA ASP A 270 -19.71 -15.71 19.57
C ASP A 270 -19.17 -15.06 18.29
N TYR A 271 -18.38 -13.98 18.40
CA TYR A 271 -17.72 -13.36 17.25
C TYR A 271 -16.70 -14.33 16.65
N SER A 272 -16.93 -14.68 15.39
CA SER A 272 -15.97 -15.42 14.57
C SER A 272 -15.50 -14.50 13.45
N PRO A 273 -14.19 -14.21 13.36
CA PRO A 273 -13.65 -13.42 12.27
C PRO A 273 -13.83 -14.15 10.93
N PRO A 274 -13.90 -13.41 9.80
CA PRO A 274 -13.98 -14.03 8.50
C PRO A 274 -12.73 -14.87 8.23
N ALA A 275 -12.90 -15.92 7.43
CA ALA A 275 -11.78 -16.73 6.97
C ALA A 275 -10.75 -15.84 6.27
N ARG A 276 -9.46 -16.06 6.58
CA ARG A 276 -8.38 -15.37 5.86
C ARG A 276 -8.41 -15.77 4.38
N PRO A 277 -8.03 -14.87 3.47
CA PRO A 277 -7.91 -15.22 2.07
C PRO A 277 -6.97 -16.40 1.85
N GLN A 278 -7.30 -17.21 0.85
CA GLN A 278 -6.46 -18.33 0.46
C GLN A 278 -5.20 -17.80 -0.23
N ILE A 279 -4.05 -18.23 0.29
CA ILE A 279 -2.74 -18.03 -0.33
C ILE A 279 -2.38 -19.32 -1.05
N TYR A 280 -2.05 -19.20 -2.33
CA TYR A 280 -1.57 -20.31 -3.15
C TYR A 280 -0.06 -20.16 -3.29
N GLU A 281 0.66 -21.22 -2.92
CA GLU A 281 2.12 -21.26 -2.97
C GLU A 281 2.59 -21.86 -4.31
N ASP A 282 3.78 -21.47 -4.75
CA ASP A 282 4.52 -22.04 -5.90
C ASP A 282 3.66 -22.14 -7.16
N VAL A 283 3.01 -21.03 -7.52
CA VAL A 283 2.03 -20.99 -8.61
C VAL A 283 2.72 -20.81 -9.95
N SER A 284 2.44 -21.73 -10.89
CA SER A 284 2.87 -21.62 -12.28
C SER A 284 2.04 -20.59 -13.06
N VAL A 285 2.72 -19.58 -13.62
CA VAL A 285 2.14 -18.43 -14.30
C VAL A 285 2.60 -18.39 -15.75
N TYR A 286 1.67 -18.54 -16.69
CA TYR A 286 1.95 -18.35 -18.12
C TYR A 286 1.81 -16.88 -18.53
N ILE A 287 2.84 -16.34 -19.19
CA ILE A 287 2.92 -14.97 -19.71
C ILE A 287 2.84 -15.01 -21.25
N PRO A 288 1.66 -14.74 -21.85
CA PRO A 288 1.48 -14.87 -23.30
C PRO A 288 2.37 -13.95 -24.12
N ALA A 289 2.67 -12.75 -23.61
CA ALA A 289 3.48 -11.76 -24.32
C ALA A 289 4.93 -12.22 -24.52
N ALA A 290 5.46 -13.02 -23.59
CA ALA A 290 6.78 -13.63 -23.68
C ALA A 290 6.73 -15.06 -24.22
N ASN A 291 5.54 -15.66 -24.29
CA ASN A 291 5.33 -17.09 -24.50
C ASN A 291 6.17 -17.94 -23.54
N ASP A 292 6.17 -17.56 -22.26
CA ASP A 292 7.00 -18.16 -21.23
C ASP A 292 6.18 -18.48 -19.97
N THR A 293 6.69 -19.36 -19.13
CA THR A 293 6.08 -19.70 -17.83
C THR A 293 7.08 -19.39 -16.73
N VAL A 294 6.62 -18.67 -15.70
CA VAL A 294 7.38 -18.39 -14.49
C VAL A 294 6.67 -19.00 -13.28
N GLU A 295 7.40 -19.23 -12.22
CA GLU A 295 6.84 -19.64 -10.93
C GLU A 295 6.79 -18.42 -10.01
N VAL A 296 5.69 -18.25 -9.29
CA VAL A 296 5.50 -17.17 -8.29
C VAL A 296 5.33 -17.82 -6.94
N GLY A 297 6.06 -17.33 -5.94
CA GLY A 297 6.08 -17.92 -4.60
C GLY A 297 4.69 -17.91 -3.96
N GLN A 298 4.00 -16.76 -4.01
CA GLN A 298 2.69 -16.59 -3.40
C GLN A 298 1.71 -15.86 -4.33
N VAL A 299 0.49 -16.39 -4.44
CA VAL A 299 -0.60 -15.77 -5.18
C VAL A 299 -1.85 -15.68 -4.33
N GLN A 300 -2.47 -14.51 -4.33
CA GLN A 300 -3.80 -14.29 -3.78
C GLN A 300 -4.75 -13.86 -4.89
N VAL A 301 -5.98 -14.39 -4.87
CA VAL A 301 -7.04 -13.95 -5.77
C VAL A 301 -7.73 -12.75 -5.15
N ILE A 302 -7.68 -11.59 -5.81
CA ILE A 302 -8.24 -10.33 -5.32
C ILE A 302 -9.69 -10.16 -5.76
N ASN A 303 -9.96 -10.42 -7.04
CA ASN A 303 -11.29 -10.21 -7.61
C ASN A 303 -11.51 -11.08 -8.85
N HIS A 304 -12.79 -11.33 -9.14
CA HIS A 304 -13.25 -11.90 -10.40
C HIS A 304 -14.33 -10.99 -11.00
N ASP A 305 -14.14 -10.55 -12.24
CA ASP A 305 -15.08 -9.73 -13.01
C ASP A 305 -15.44 -10.43 -14.32
N ALA A 306 -16.57 -11.13 -14.31
CA ALA A 306 -17.11 -11.83 -15.47
C ALA A 306 -17.47 -10.89 -16.64
N GLY A 307 -17.57 -9.57 -16.40
CA GLY A 307 -17.79 -8.56 -17.43
C GLY A 307 -16.54 -8.20 -18.24
N GLN A 308 -15.35 -8.58 -17.77
CA GLN A 308 -14.11 -8.38 -18.52
C GLN A 308 -13.99 -9.39 -19.69
N PRO A 309 -13.25 -9.04 -20.75
CA PRO A 309 -12.90 -9.99 -21.80
C PRO A 309 -12.22 -11.24 -21.24
N ALA A 310 -12.50 -12.40 -21.86
CA ALA A 310 -11.84 -13.66 -21.53
C ALA A 310 -10.31 -13.49 -21.52
N GLY A 311 -9.67 -14.02 -20.48
CA GLY A 311 -8.24 -13.83 -20.23
C GLY A 311 -7.88 -12.61 -19.35
N ASN A 312 -8.85 -11.79 -18.92
CA ASN A 312 -8.63 -10.65 -18.00
C ASN A 312 -9.66 -10.59 -16.85
N GLN A 313 -10.39 -11.69 -16.61
CA GLN A 313 -11.49 -11.73 -15.65
C GLN A 313 -11.01 -11.79 -14.20
N ASP A 314 -9.80 -12.29 -13.96
CA ASP A 314 -9.27 -12.46 -12.62
C ASP A 314 -8.20 -11.40 -12.32
N THR A 315 -8.22 -10.88 -11.10
CA THR A 315 -7.18 -10.01 -10.55
C THR A 315 -6.46 -10.75 -9.43
N PHE A 316 -5.13 -10.72 -9.46
CA PHE A 316 -4.26 -11.40 -8.51
C PHE A 316 -3.32 -10.41 -7.83
N LEU A 317 -2.89 -10.76 -6.63
CA LEU A 317 -1.73 -10.17 -5.98
C LEU A 317 -0.64 -11.24 -5.89
N LEU A 318 0.49 -10.94 -6.51
CA LEU A 318 1.65 -11.81 -6.62
C LEU A 318 2.72 -11.35 -5.62
N ASP A 319 3.20 -12.28 -4.79
CA ASP A 319 4.20 -12.08 -3.73
C ASP A 319 3.95 -10.81 -2.90
N ASP A 320 2.66 -10.54 -2.61
CA ASP A 320 2.18 -9.38 -1.84
C ASP A 320 2.73 -8.02 -2.32
N SER A 321 3.09 -7.91 -3.61
CA SER A 321 3.74 -6.73 -4.18
C SER A 321 3.26 -6.35 -5.57
N THR A 322 2.98 -7.32 -6.44
CA THR A 322 2.63 -7.04 -7.83
C THR A 322 1.17 -7.34 -8.08
N LEU A 323 0.40 -6.34 -8.50
CA LEU A 323 -0.96 -6.58 -9.00
C LEU A 323 -0.88 -7.19 -10.40
N ALA A 324 -1.72 -8.18 -10.68
CA ALA A 324 -1.80 -8.82 -11.99
C ALA A 324 -3.25 -9.02 -12.43
N TRP A 325 -3.47 -9.01 -13.73
CA TRP A 325 -4.75 -9.36 -14.36
C TRP A 325 -4.55 -10.49 -15.33
N GLY A 326 -5.56 -11.35 -15.41
CA GLY A 326 -5.42 -12.58 -16.13
C GLY A 326 -6.64 -13.49 -16.03
N GLN A 327 -6.37 -14.79 -16.01
CA GLN A 327 -7.38 -15.82 -15.83
C GLN A 327 -6.79 -17.04 -15.13
N ILE A 328 -7.58 -17.66 -14.24
CA ILE A 328 -7.27 -18.99 -13.70
C ILE A 328 -7.51 -20.02 -14.79
N ASN A 329 -6.53 -20.89 -15.04
CA ASN A 329 -6.63 -21.90 -16.08
C ASN A 329 -7.33 -23.17 -15.56
N ASP A 330 -7.89 -23.94 -16.50
CA ASP A 330 -8.40 -25.27 -16.23
C ASP A 330 -7.29 -26.21 -15.71
N SER A 331 -7.67 -27.21 -14.92
CA SER A 331 -6.72 -28.16 -14.30
C SER A 331 -5.91 -28.99 -15.30
N SER A 332 -6.31 -29.02 -16.58
CA SER A 332 -5.57 -29.69 -17.66
C SER A 332 -4.48 -28.80 -18.28
N SER A 333 -4.38 -27.54 -17.87
CA SER A 333 -3.36 -26.60 -18.35
C SER A 333 -2.00 -26.89 -17.71
N ASN A 334 -0.93 -26.61 -18.45
CA ASN A 334 0.44 -26.75 -17.97
C ASN A 334 0.83 -25.65 -16.96
N ALA A 335 0.14 -24.51 -16.99
CA ALA A 335 0.25 -23.43 -16.03
C ALA A 335 -1.08 -23.22 -15.30
N GLN A 336 -1.03 -22.95 -14.01
CA GLN A 336 -2.21 -22.77 -13.16
C GLN A 336 -2.95 -21.47 -13.43
N ILE A 337 -2.22 -20.39 -13.73
CA ILE A 337 -2.82 -19.12 -14.12
C ILE A 337 -2.16 -18.58 -15.40
N LYS A 338 -2.90 -17.73 -16.11
CA LYS A 338 -2.41 -16.92 -17.22
C LYS A 338 -2.45 -15.46 -16.81
N VAL A 339 -1.35 -14.73 -16.99
CA VAL A 339 -1.26 -13.29 -16.68
C VAL A 339 -0.98 -12.51 -17.96
N THR A 340 -1.82 -11.53 -18.25
CA THR A 340 -1.76 -10.68 -19.46
C THR A 340 -1.27 -9.27 -19.15
N LYS A 341 -1.38 -8.84 -17.89
CA LYS A 341 -1.06 -7.50 -17.43
C LYS A 341 -0.57 -7.52 -16.00
N THR A 342 0.43 -6.70 -15.68
CA THR A 342 1.00 -6.56 -14.34
C THR A 342 1.17 -5.08 -13.98
N GLN A 343 1.14 -4.77 -12.68
CA GLN A 343 1.43 -3.47 -12.10
C GLN A 343 2.37 -3.67 -10.90
N PRO A 344 3.66 -3.29 -11.00
CA PRO A 344 4.66 -3.50 -9.93
C PRO A 344 4.34 -2.82 -8.60
N MET A 345 3.51 -1.76 -8.62
CA MET A 345 3.08 -1.01 -7.43
C MET A 345 1.55 -0.94 -7.41
N PRO A 346 0.87 -1.61 -6.47
CA PRO A 346 -0.58 -1.65 -6.43
C PRO A 346 -1.19 -0.24 -6.37
N GLY A 347 -1.96 0.12 -7.41
CA GLY A 347 -2.63 1.41 -7.48
C GLY A 347 -1.73 2.59 -7.87
N PHE A 348 -0.51 2.34 -8.35
CA PHE A 348 0.38 3.39 -8.84
C PHE A 348 1.21 2.95 -10.06
N GLY A 349 1.45 3.90 -10.96
CA GLY A 349 2.34 3.71 -12.09
C GLY A 349 1.73 2.91 -13.24
N PRO A 350 2.49 2.74 -14.33
CA PRO A 350 2.03 2.06 -15.53
C PRO A 350 1.88 0.55 -15.27
N THR A 351 1.07 -0.07 -16.12
CA THR A 351 1.02 -1.53 -16.24
C THR A 351 1.93 -1.99 -17.37
N ASP A 352 2.48 -3.20 -17.25
CA ASP A 352 3.18 -3.90 -18.33
C ASP A 352 2.43 -5.19 -18.71
N ASN A 353 2.94 -5.94 -19.69
CA ASN A 353 2.29 -7.13 -20.25
C ASN A 353 2.76 -8.46 -19.62
N GLY A 354 3.31 -8.41 -18.40
CA GLY A 354 3.92 -9.53 -17.70
C GLY A 354 5.44 -9.62 -17.87
N SER A 355 6.04 -8.74 -18.68
CA SER A 355 7.49 -8.60 -18.84
C SER A 355 8.24 -8.35 -17.52
N PHE A 356 7.62 -7.68 -16.55
CA PHE A 356 8.20 -7.46 -15.23
C PHE A 356 8.43 -8.78 -14.49
N LEU A 357 7.48 -9.72 -14.54
CA LEU A 357 7.61 -11.04 -13.91
C LEU A 357 8.69 -11.88 -14.57
N VAL A 358 8.76 -11.88 -15.91
CA VAL A 358 9.81 -12.59 -16.65
C VAL A 358 11.19 -12.04 -16.28
N ALA A 359 11.31 -10.72 -16.18
CA ALA A 359 12.56 -10.09 -15.76
C ALA A 359 12.93 -10.44 -14.32
N LEU A 360 11.99 -10.42 -13.37
CA LEU A 360 12.22 -10.84 -11.99
C LEU A 360 12.66 -12.31 -11.90
N ALA A 361 12.05 -13.20 -12.68
CA ALA A 361 12.40 -14.62 -12.69
C ALA A 361 13.79 -14.88 -13.30
N GLY A 362 14.19 -14.05 -14.27
CA GLY A 362 15.56 -14.06 -14.82
C GLY A 362 16.58 -13.32 -13.96
N HIS A 363 16.12 -12.47 -13.03
CA HIS A 363 16.97 -11.71 -12.11
C HIS A 363 17.19 -12.53 -10.85
N GLN A 364 18.23 -13.37 -10.85
CA GLN A 364 18.78 -13.85 -9.59
C GLN A 364 19.35 -12.64 -8.85
N ASP A 365 18.67 -12.22 -7.77
CA ASP A 365 19.19 -11.26 -6.81
C ASP A 365 20.63 -11.68 -6.50
N SER A 366 21.60 -10.92 -7.00
CA SER A 366 23.02 -11.08 -6.69
C SER A 366 23.28 -10.51 -5.29
N GLY A 367 22.44 -10.88 -4.32
CA GLY A 367 22.85 -10.90 -2.92
C GLY A 367 23.89 -12.00 -2.77
N PRO A 368 24.91 -11.83 -1.90
CA PRO A 368 25.83 -12.93 -1.63
C PRO A 368 24.99 -14.14 -1.24
N ALA A 369 25.09 -15.22 -2.02
CA ALA A 369 24.46 -16.50 -1.73
C ALA A 369 24.59 -16.72 -0.22
N ALA A 370 23.47 -16.93 0.47
CA ALA A 370 23.45 -17.18 1.89
C ALA A 370 24.52 -18.23 2.17
N GLN A 371 25.65 -17.77 2.74
CA GLN A 371 26.76 -18.65 3.06
C GLN A 371 26.14 -19.72 3.96
N PRO A 372 26.22 -21.02 3.59
CA PRO A 372 25.66 -22.07 4.44
C PRO A 372 26.26 -21.85 5.83
N TRP A 373 25.42 -21.70 6.85
CA TRP A 373 25.74 -21.30 8.23
C TRP A 373 26.77 -22.20 8.95
N TRP A 374 27.20 -23.29 8.33
CA TRP A 374 28.10 -24.28 8.90
C TRP A 374 29.58 -23.90 9.14
N PRO A 375 30.23 -22.94 8.44
CA PRO A 375 31.60 -22.56 8.75
C PRO A 375 31.69 -21.61 9.95
N MET A 376 30.58 -20.99 10.39
CA MET A 376 30.57 -20.17 11.61
C MET A 376 30.58 -21.05 12.87
N LEU A 377 29.85 -22.16 12.88
CA LEU A 377 29.89 -23.13 13.99
C LEU A 377 31.25 -23.82 14.14
N LEU A 378 31.94 -24.10 13.03
CA LEU A 378 33.31 -24.63 13.08
C LEU A 378 34.31 -23.60 13.64
N ARG A 379 34.11 -22.31 13.37
CA ARG A 379 34.98 -21.25 13.90
C ARG A 379 34.77 -20.99 15.39
N PHE A 380 33.54 -21.07 15.90
CA PHE A 380 33.26 -20.93 17.34
C PHE A 380 33.57 -22.20 18.15
N GLY A 381 33.39 -23.39 17.56
CA GLY A 381 33.73 -24.66 18.22
C GLY A 381 35.23 -24.80 18.51
N ILE A 382 36.09 -24.38 17.58
CA ILE A 382 37.56 -24.38 17.77
C ILE A 382 37.95 -23.37 18.86
N PHE A 383 37.33 -22.20 18.91
CA PHE A 383 37.63 -21.19 19.92
C PHE A 383 37.26 -21.64 21.34
N ALA A 384 36.11 -22.29 21.51
CA ALA A 384 35.67 -22.83 22.81
C ALA A 384 36.59 -23.97 23.29
N ALA A 385 37.06 -24.85 22.41
CA ALA A 385 37.99 -25.92 22.75
C ALA A 385 39.37 -25.37 23.18
N VAL A 386 39.89 -24.36 22.48
CA VAL A 386 41.18 -23.72 22.84
C VAL A 386 41.09 -22.99 24.18
N VAL A 387 40.02 -22.21 24.42
CA VAL A 387 39.82 -21.52 25.70
C VAL A 387 39.63 -22.52 26.84
N GLY A 388 38.89 -23.60 26.62
CA GLY A 388 38.73 -24.70 27.58
C GLY A 388 40.06 -25.37 27.95
N LEU A 389 40.93 -25.62 26.96
CA LEU A 389 42.27 -26.20 27.17
C LEU A 389 43.21 -25.26 27.94
N ILE A 390 43.18 -23.96 27.65
CA ILE A 390 43.97 -22.96 28.39
C ILE A 390 43.48 -22.89 29.84
N PHE A 391 42.17 -22.83 30.06
CA PHE A 391 41.62 -22.74 31.42
C PHE A 391 41.91 -24.02 32.24
N TRP A 392 41.82 -25.20 31.60
CA TRP A 392 42.13 -26.48 32.24
C TRP A 392 43.62 -26.61 32.60
N THR A 393 44.52 -26.24 31.70
CA THR A 393 45.97 -26.30 31.97
C THR A 393 46.40 -25.32 33.08
N MET A 394 45.81 -24.13 33.13
CA MET A 394 46.03 -23.18 34.24
C MET A 394 45.48 -23.71 35.56
N ASN A 395 44.31 -24.34 35.57
CA ASN A 395 43.72 -24.90 36.79
C ASN A 395 44.47 -26.13 37.30
N ARG A 396 45.06 -26.93 36.40
CA ARG A 396 45.90 -28.09 36.76
C ARG A 396 47.22 -27.67 37.41
N ARG A 397 47.84 -26.57 36.93
CA ARG A 397 49.07 -26.04 37.54
C ARG A 397 48.86 -25.47 38.95
N LYS A 398 47.68 -24.92 39.25
CA LYS A 398 47.36 -24.41 40.59
C LYS A 398 47.18 -25.51 41.65
N ARG A 399 46.86 -26.75 41.25
CA ARG A 399 46.69 -27.89 42.17
C ARG A 399 47.99 -28.64 42.50
N SER A 400 49.14 -28.26 41.92
CA SER A 400 50.43 -28.93 42.16
C SER A 400 51.33 -28.22 43.17
N THR A 401 50.82 -27.17 43.83
CA THR A 401 51.51 -26.46 44.90
C THR A 401 50.62 -26.46 46.14
N GLU A 402 50.60 -27.58 46.85
CA GLU A 402 50.26 -27.60 48.27
C GLU A 402 51.30 -28.50 48.97
N PRO A 403 52.09 -27.95 49.92
CA PRO A 403 53.17 -28.68 50.56
C PRO A 403 52.62 -29.67 51.59
N THR A 404 53.20 -30.87 51.60
CA THR A 404 53.04 -31.89 52.63
C THR A 404 53.43 -31.32 54.00
N GLU A 405 52.48 -31.21 54.92
CA GLU A 405 52.76 -31.14 56.35
C GLU A 405 52.09 -32.37 56.99
N THR A 406 52.91 -33.22 57.60
CA THR A 406 52.52 -34.43 58.35
C THR A 406 52.86 -34.19 59.83
N PRO A 407 52.20 -34.91 60.75
CA PRO A 407 51.70 -34.43 62.04
C PRO A 407 52.74 -34.03 63.09
#